data_AF-A0A1I1XKT5-F1
#
_entry.id   AF-A0A1I1XKT5-F1
#
_cell.length_a   1.000
_cell.length_b   1.000
_cell.length_c   1.000
_cell.angle_alpha   90.00
_cell.angle_beta   90.00
_cell.angle_gamma   90.00
#
_symmetry.space_group_name_H-M   'P 1'
#
loop_
_entity.id
_entity.type
_entity.pdbx_description
1 polymer ?
#
loop_
_entity_poly.entity_id
_entity_poly.type
_entity_poly.pdbx_seq_one_letter_code
_entity_poly.pdbx_strand_id
1 'polypeptide(L)'
;MKTLTLKEYKYTFDSLYTSLCLFANKYVENLETSQDLVQDVFIKIWEEKTAFKNDKAIKSYLYTAVKNQSLDYLKSAYVRTTYSLDGEDISKWETDQFFYSEVLISDTNHLLEKAITALPEKCAEIIRLSMKGMSNPEIAEELKISINTIKLQKKIAYKRLRPLLKDYFLLFAFIAELKQ
;
A
#
# COMPACT_ATOMS: atom_id res chain seq x y z
N MET A 1 1.75 -26.47 13.05
CA MET A 1 2.50 -25.52 12.21
C MET A 1 2.62 -26.14 10.84
N LYS A 2 2.33 -25.40 9.77
CA LYS A 2 2.30 -25.92 8.40
C LYS A 2 3.15 -25.02 7.50
N THR A 3 3.91 -25.64 6.60
CA THR A 3 4.65 -24.93 5.53
C THR A 3 3.68 -24.54 4.42
N LEU A 4 3.96 -23.45 3.71
CA LEU A 4 3.11 -23.01 2.60
C LEU A 4 3.17 -24.03 1.46
N THR A 5 2.01 -24.50 1.01
CA THR A 5 1.90 -25.14 -0.30
C THR A 5 2.09 -24.11 -1.41
N LEU A 6 2.38 -24.52 -2.65
CA LEU A 6 2.53 -23.60 -3.78
C LEU A 6 1.28 -22.72 -3.98
N LYS A 7 0.09 -23.27 -3.74
CA LYS A 7 -1.17 -22.54 -3.85
C LYS A 7 -1.31 -21.47 -2.76
N GLU A 8 -0.97 -21.82 -1.52
CA GLU A 8 -1.00 -20.88 -0.39
C GLU A 8 0.07 -19.79 -0.59
N TYR A 9 1.27 -20.16 -1.00
CA TYR A 9 2.34 -19.22 -1.33
C TYR A 9 1.92 -18.20 -2.38
N LYS A 10 1.39 -18.68 -3.53
CA LYS A 10 0.91 -17.80 -4.61
C LYS A 10 -0.20 -16.87 -4.11
N TYR A 11 -1.15 -17.40 -3.35
CA TYR A 11 -2.23 -16.58 -2.78
C TYR A 11 -1.70 -15.50 -1.83
N THR A 12 -0.75 -15.84 -0.94
CA THR A 12 -0.11 -14.88 -0.04
C THR A 12 0.68 -13.83 -0.80
N PHE A 13 1.43 -14.23 -1.82
CA PHE A 13 2.16 -13.31 -2.69
C PHE A 13 1.21 -12.34 -3.39
N ASP A 14 0.21 -12.85 -4.11
CA ASP A 14 -0.74 -12.05 -4.89
C ASP A 14 -1.57 -11.09 -3.99
N SER A 15 -1.76 -11.43 -2.72
CA SER A 15 -2.56 -10.63 -1.78
C SER A 15 -1.76 -9.61 -0.96
N LEU A 16 -0.47 -9.83 -0.73
CA LEU A 16 0.35 -8.98 0.16
C LEU A 16 1.50 -8.28 -0.53
N TYR A 17 1.96 -8.74 -1.70
CA TYR A 17 3.16 -8.22 -2.35
C TYR A 17 3.11 -6.71 -2.54
N THR A 18 2.01 -6.17 -3.09
CA THR A 18 1.85 -4.73 -3.28
C THR A 18 1.86 -3.95 -1.97
N SER A 19 1.13 -4.42 -0.95
CA SER A 19 1.11 -3.76 0.37
C SER A 19 2.49 -3.77 1.03
N LEU A 20 3.23 -4.87 0.90
CA LEU A 20 4.60 -4.99 1.44
C LEU A 20 5.59 -4.10 0.69
N CYS A 21 5.44 -3.94 -0.64
CA CYS A 21 6.26 -3.01 -1.42
C CYS A 21 6.01 -1.55 -1.01
N LEU A 22 4.74 -1.17 -0.86
CA LEU A 22 4.37 0.18 -0.38
C LEU A 22 4.90 0.43 1.03
N PHE A 23 4.85 -0.58 1.89
CA PHE A 23 5.40 -0.54 3.24
C PHE A 23 6.93 -0.38 3.24
N ALA A 24 7.65 -1.21 2.48
CA ALA A 24 9.11 -1.11 2.34
C ALA A 24 9.55 0.27 1.81
N ASN A 25 8.78 0.83 0.86
CA ASN A 25 9.08 2.13 0.25
C ASN A 25 9.01 3.30 1.23
N LYS A 26 8.38 3.13 2.41
CA LYS A 26 8.38 4.13 3.49
C LYS A 26 9.70 4.19 4.24
N TYR A 27 10.53 3.17 4.10
CA TYR A 27 11.87 3.11 4.66
C TYR A 27 12.91 3.51 3.60
N VAL A 28 12.87 2.86 2.42
CA VAL A 28 13.96 2.96 1.43
C VAL A 28 13.75 4.05 0.37
N GLU A 29 12.53 4.60 0.25
CA GLU A 29 12.16 5.66 -0.71
C GLU A 29 12.54 5.39 -2.18
N ASN A 30 12.74 4.11 -2.51
CA ASN A 30 13.02 3.63 -3.85
C ASN A 30 12.15 2.41 -4.13
N LEU A 31 11.27 2.51 -5.13
CA LEU A 31 10.28 1.48 -5.41
C LEU A 31 10.90 0.19 -5.95
N GLU A 32 11.92 0.31 -6.80
CA GLU A 32 12.65 -0.84 -7.37
C GLU A 32 13.33 -1.62 -6.25
N THR A 33 14.10 -0.92 -5.40
CA THR A 33 14.69 -1.52 -4.19
C THR A 33 13.63 -2.14 -3.29
N SER A 34 12.49 -1.48 -3.09
CA SER A 34 11.40 -2.02 -2.27
C SER A 34 10.86 -3.35 -2.81
N GLN A 35 10.70 -3.44 -4.13
CA GLN A 35 10.23 -4.64 -4.82
C GLN A 35 11.22 -5.80 -4.67
N ASP A 36 12.51 -5.52 -4.83
CA ASP A 36 13.59 -6.50 -4.66
C ASP A 36 13.63 -7.04 -3.22
N LEU A 37 13.62 -6.15 -2.23
CA LEU A 37 13.62 -6.55 -0.82
C LEU A 37 12.41 -7.44 -0.47
N VAL A 38 11.22 -7.06 -0.92
CA VAL A 38 10.02 -7.88 -0.68
C VAL A 38 10.11 -9.23 -1.39
N GLN A 39 10.64 -9.26 -2.63
CA GLN A 39 10.84 -10.49 -3.38
C GLN A 39 11.80 -11.44 -2.65
N ASP A 40 12.90 -10.93 -2.12
CA ASP A 40 13.87 -11.70 -1.34
C ASP A 40 13.22 -12.32 -0.09
N VAL A 41 12.39 -11.58 0.65
CA VAL A 41 11.63 -12.15 1.78
C VAL A 41 10.76 -13.33 1.33
N PHE A 42 10.05 -13.18 0.21
CA PHE A 42 9.20 -14.23 -0.32
C PHE A 42 10.00 -15.45 -0.80
N ILE A 43 11.17 -15.25 -1.42
CA ILE A 43 12.07 -16.35 -1.81
C ILE A 43 12.54 -17.08 -0.56
N LYS A 44 13.02 -16.35 0.46
CA LYS A 44 13.51 -16.91 1.71
C LYS A 44 12.48 -17.79 2.40
N ILE A 45 11.24 -17.34 2.52
CA ILE A 45 10.15 -18.14 3.12
C ILE A 45 9.92 -19.45 2.37
N TRP A 46 10.02 -19.42 1.04
CA TRP A 46 9.83 -20.59 0.20
C TRP A 46 10.98 -21.59 0.35
N GLU A 47 12.22 -21.11 0.34
CA GLU A 47 13.43 -21.93 0.46
C GLU A 47 13.60 -22.54 1.85
N GLU A 48 13.38 -21.74 2.91
CA GLU A 48 13.51 -22.18 4.31
C GLU A 48 12.32 -23.03 4.77
N LYS A 49 11.28 -23.16 3.95
CA LYS A 49 10.03 -23.86 4.27
C LYS A 49 9.48 -23.43 5.62
N THR A 50 9.45 -22.12 5.87
CA THR A 50 9.01 -21.56 7.15
C THR A 50 7.59 -22.02 7.47
N ALA A 51 7.37 -22.50 8.69
CA ALA A 51 6.09 -23.05 9.11
C ALA A 51 5.30 -22.04 9.95
N PHE A 52 4.03 -21.86 9.61
CA PHE A 52 3.17 -20.88 10.27
C PHE A 52 1.98 -21.54 10.98
N LYS A 53 1.40 -20.82 11.94
CA LYS A 53 0.22 -21.28 12.69
C LYS A 53 -1.09 -20.96 11.97
N ASN A 54 -1.18 -19.81 11.31
CA ASN A 54 -2.35 -19.32 10.57
C ASN A 54 -1.94 -18.14 9.67
N ASP A 55 -2.88 -17.64 8.86
CA ASP A 55 -2.67 -16.53 7.93
C ASP A 55 -2.26 -15.22 8.61
N LYS A 56 -2.76 -14.96 9.82
CA LYS A 56 -2.35 -13.78 10.61
C LYS A 56 -0.87 -13.85 10.99
N ALA A 57 -0.37 -15.04 11.35
CA ALA A 57 1.03 -15.25 11.65
C ALA A 57 1.92 -15.08 10.41
N ILE A 58 1.45 -15.52 9.23
CA ILE A 58 2.15 -15.31 7.96
C ILE A 58 2.28 -13.81 7.68
N LYS A 59 1.16 -13.08 7.73
CA LYS A 59 1.14 -11.62 7.51
C LYS A 59 2.06 -10.89 8.49
N SER A 60 1.94 -11.17 9.78
CA SER A 60 2.78 -10.56 10.80
C SER A 60 4.27 -10.81 10.55
N TYR A 61 4.62 -12.05 10.21
CA TYR A 61 6.00 -12.41 9.89
C TYR A 61 6.52 -11.64 8.68
N LEU A 62 5.75 -11.57 7.59
CA LEU A 62 6.13 -10.88 6.36
C LEU A 62 6.44 -9.40 6.60
N TYR A 63 5.57 -8.67 7.31
CA TYR A 63 5.82 -7.27 7.61
C TYR A 63 7.06 -7.07 8.49
N THR A 64 7.27 -7.93 9.49
CA THR A 64 8.47 -7.87 10.33
C THR A 64 9.73 -8.19 9.53
N ALA A 65 9.70 -9.20 8.67
CA ALA A 65 10.83 -9.58 7.82
C ALA A 65 11.19 -8.45 6.83
N VAL A 66 10.19 -7.86 6.18
CA VAL A 66 10.38 -6.73 5.26
C VAL A 66 10.91 -5.51 6.00
N LYS A 67 10.36 -5.15 7.17
CA LYS A 67 10.90 -4.07 8.02
C LYS A 67 12.38 -4.29 8.29
N ASN A 68 12.74 -5.48 8.77
CA ASN A 68 14.12 -5.79 9.13
C ASN A 68 15.04 -5.70 7.92
N GLN A 69 14.63 -6.24 6.78
CA GLN A 69 15.44 -6.20 5.56
C GLN A 69 15.59 -4.78 5.00
N SER A 70 14.55 -3.94 5.08
CA SER A 70 14.64 -2.51 4.74
C SER A 70 15.60 -1.76 5.66
N LEU A 71 15.54 -2.00 6.97
CA LEU A 71 16.47 -1.38 7.92
C LEU A 71 17.91 -1.86 7.70
N ASP A 72 18.12 -3.15 7.41
CA ASP A 72 19.44 -3.70 7.11
C ASP A 72 19.99 -3.12 5.80
N TYR A 73 19.15 -2.97 4.77
CA TYR A 73 19.51 -2.29 3.53
C TYR A 73 19.96 -0.86 3.81
N LEU A 74 19.18 -0.08 4.57
CA LEU A 74 19.52 1.30 4.94
C LEU A 74 20.80 1.38 5.75
N LYS A 75 21.00 0.50 6.74
CA LYS A 75 22.25 0.43 7.52
C LYS A 75 23.44 0.15 6.61
N SER A 76 23.31 -0.77 5.67
CA SER A 76 24.38 -1.11 4.73
C SER A 76 24.66 0.03 3.73
N ALA A 77 23.62 0.70 3.23
CA ALA A 77 23.71 1.84 2.33
C ALA A 77 24.32 3.04 3.04
N TYR A 78 23.90 3.30 4.28
CA TYR A 78 24.46 4.31 5.15
C TYR A 78 25.95 4.05 5.38
N VAL A 79 26.36 2.84 5.77
CA VAL A 79 27.79 2.49 5.93
C VAL A 79 28.60 2.72 4.63
N ARG A 80 28.00 2.49 3.45
CA ARG A 80 28.64 2.79 2.15
C ARG A 80 28.76 4.29 1.86
N THR A 81 27.84 5.11 2.37
CA THR A 81 27.76 6.56 2.10
C THR A 81 28.38 7.41 3.22
N THR A 82 28.50 6.90 4.45
CA THR A 82 28.98 7.61 5.68
C THR A 82 30.51 7.71 5.74
N TYR A 83 31.14 7.98 4.61
CA TYR A 83 32.23 8.96 4.57
C TYR A 83 31.69 10.39 4.41
N SER A 84 30.37 10.61 4.35
CA SER A 84 29.78 11.95 4.22
C SER A 84 28.39 12.05 4.85
N LEU A 85 28.37 12.62 6.06
CA LEU A 85 27.38 13.56 6.61
C LEU A 85 25.96 13.08 6.99
N ASP A 86 25.58 13.50 8.19
CA ASP A 86 24.25 13.62 8.80
C ASP A 86 23.32 12.41 8.67
N GLY A 87 23.53 11.44 9.56
CA GLY A 87 22.62 10.31 9.73
C GLY A 87 21.24 10.79 10.11
N GLU A 88 20.27 10.60 9.22
CA GLU A 88 18.89 10.51 9.64
C GLU A 88 18.81 9.49 10.77
N ASP A 89 18.22 9.90 11.90
CA ASP A 89 18.09 9.04 13.07
C ASP A 89 17.16 7.86 12.75
N ILE A 90 17.76 6.74 12.35
CA ILE A 90 17.07 5.48 12.00
C ILE A 90 16.17 5.02 13.16
N SER A 91 16.42 5.45 14.40
CA SER A 91 15.62 5.08 15.56
C SER A 91 14.14 5.47 15.42
N LYS A 92 13.81 6.52 14.65
CA LYS A 92 12.41 6.91 14.36
C LYS A 92 11.62 5.79 13.67
N TRP A 93 12.29 4.99 12.83
CA TRP A 93 11.70 3.91 12.04
C TRP A 93 11.69 2.56 12.77
N GLU A 94 12.43 2.44 13.88
CA GLU A 94 12.50 1.20 14.66
C GLU A 94 11.32 1.06 15.65
N THR A 95 10.58 2.15 15.90
CA THR A 95 9.45 2.17 16.84
C THR A 95 8.29 1.28 16.42
N ASP A 96 7.64 0.64 17.40
CA ASP A 96 6.41 -0.14 17.20
C ASP A 96 5.27 0.73 16.64
N GLN A 97 5.18 1.98 17.09
CA GLN A 97 4.16 2.91 16.63
C GLN A 97 4.27 3.15 15.12
N PHE A 98 5.47 3.45 14.61
CA PHE A 98 5.71 3.63 13.19
C PHE A 98 5.42 2.34 12.40
N PHE A 99 5.85 1.19 12.93
CA PHE A 99 5.57 -0.10 12.30
C PHE A 99 4.06 -0.35 12.13
N TYR A 100 3.28 -0.24 13.21
CA TYR A 100 1.85 -0.50 13.15
C TYR A 100 1.09 0.53 12.30
N SER A 101 1.50 1.81 12.30
CA SER A 101 0.88 2.83 11.44
C SER A 101 1.12 2.53 9.97
N GLU A 102 2.35 2.21 9.57
CA GLU A 102 2.67 1.96 8.17
C GLU A 102 2.10 0.65 7.65
N VAL A 103 1.97 -0.38 8.49
CA VAL A 103 1.23 -1.62 8.14
C VAL A 103 -0.21 -1.26 7.77
N LEU A 104 -0.91 -0.51 8.64
CA LEU A 104 -2.30 -0.11 8.43
C LEU A 104 -2.46 0.76 7.19
N ILE A 105 -1.59 1.76 7.01
CA ILE A 105 -1.62 2.67 5.85
C ILE A 105 -1.40 1.89 4.56
N SER A 106 -0.44 0.97 4.52
CA SER A 106 -0.10 0.22 3.32
C SER A 106 -1.22 -0.75 2.91
N ASP A 107 -1.81 -1.46 3.87
CA ASP A 107 -3.00 -2.28 3.65
C ASP A 107 -4.17 -1.46 3.10
N THR A 108 -4.40 -0.29 3.70
CA THR A 108 -5.49 0.60 3.36
C THR A 108 -5.33 1.15 1.94
N ASN A 109 -4.12 1.60 1.59
CA ASN A 109 -3.81 2.11 0.25
C ASN A 109 -3.95 1.03 -0.81
N HIS A 110 -3.48 -0.20 -0.54
CA HIS A 110 -3.63 -1.31 -1.47
C HIS A 110 -5.11 -1.63 -1.74
N LEU A 111 -5.93 -1.71 -0.70
CA LEU A 111 -7.37 -1.92 -0.82
C LEU A 111 -8.04 -0.81 -1.65
N LEU A 112 -7.70 0.44 -1.34
CA LEU A 112 -8.27 1.61 -2.01
C LEU A 112 -7.91 1.65 -3.50
N GLU A 113 -6.64 1.48 -3.85
CA GLU A 113 -6.21 1.46 -5.25
C GLU A 113 -6.80 0.28 -6.02
N LYS A 114 -6.95 -0.89 -5.39
CA LYS A 114 -7.65 -2.03 -6.00
C LYS A 114 -9.11 -1.69 -6.31
N ALA A 115 -9.80 -1.01 -5.38
CA ALA A 115 -11.18 -0.59 -5.58
C ALA A 115 -11.31 0.50 -6.67
N ILE A 116 -10.38 1.47 -6.70
CA ILE A 116 -10.34 2.54 -7.72
C ILE A 116 -10.06 1.96 -9.11
N THR A 117 -9.15 0.99 -9.22
CA THR A 117 -8.78 0.36 -10.49
C THR A 117 -9.92 -0.48 -11.07
N ALA A 118 -10.87 -0.93 -10.25
CA ALA A 118 -12.09 -1.61 -10.71
C ALA A 118 -13.16 -0.65 -11.28
N LEU A 119 -12.95 0.67 -11.18
CA LEU A 119 -13.83 1.67 -11.77
C LEU A 119 -13.60 1.83 -13.28
N PRO A 120 -14.61 2.30 -14.04
CA PRO A 120 -14.37 2.81 -15.38
C PRO A 120 -13.31 3.91 -15.36
N GLU A 121 -12.46 3.96 -16.39
CA GLU A 121 -11.27 4.82 -16.45
C GLU A 121 -11.54 6.28 -16.04
N LYS A 122 -12.58 6.90 -16.60
CA LYS A 122 -12.96 8.28 -16.28
C LYS A 122 -13.44 8.47 -14.84
N CYS A 123 -14.10 7.47 -14.25
CA CYS A 123 -14.45 7.49 -12.83
C CYS A 123 -13.19 7.41 -11.96
N ALA A 124 -12.26 6.52 -12.29
CA ALA A 124 -11.02 6.34 -11.54
C ALA A 124 -10.15 7.60 -11.57
N GLU A 125 -10.00 8.22 -12.74
CA GLU A 125 -9.27 9.48 -12.94
C GLU A 125 -9.83 10.61 -12.04
N ILE A 126 -11.14 10.82 -12.08
CA ILE A 126 -11.81 11.87 -11.27
C ILE A 126 -11.66 11.60 -9.76
N ILE A 127 -11.77 10.34 -9.32
CA ILE A 127 -11.59 9.99 -7.91
C ILE A 127 -10.15 10.24 -7.45
N ARG A 128 -9.15 9.88 -8.27
CA ARG A 128 -7.74 10.15 -7.97
C ARG A 128 -7.45 11.64 -7.84
N LEU A 129 -7.96 12.47 -8.75
CA LEU A 129 -7.80 13.94 -8.66
C LEU A 129 -8.48 14.51 -7.42
N SER A 130 -9.66 13.99 -7.07
CA SER A 130 -10.36 14.41 -5.84
C SER A 130 -9.57 14.03 -4.59
N MET A 131 -8.94 12.85 -4.57
CA MET A 131 -8.08 12.43 -3.47
C MET A 131 -6.79 13.25 -3.35
N LYS A 132 -6.35 13.89 -4.45
CA LYS A 132 -5.26 14.88 -4.43
C LYS A 132 -5.72 16.25 -3.91
N GLY A 133 -6.98 16.40 -3.48
CA GLY A 133 -7.54 17.62 -2.93
C GLY A 133 -8.14 18.58 -3.97
N MET A 134 -8.21 18.18 -5.24
CA MET A 134 -8.81 19.04 -6.28
C MET A 134 -10.34 19.11 -6.12
N SER A 135 -10.86 20.31 -6.23
CA SER A 135 -12.29 20.62 -6.21
C SER A 135 -12.97 20.24 -7.54
N ASN A 136 -14.30 20.08 -7.52
CA ASN A 136 -15.05 19.75 -8.73
C ASN A 136 -14.85 20.75 -9.89
N PRO A 137 -14.76 22.08 -9.65
CA PRO A 137 -14.41 23.04 -10.70
C PRO A 137 -13.00 22.85 -11.26
N GLU A 138 -11.99 22.64 -10.41
CA GLU A 138 -10.60 22.44 -10.86
C GLU A 138 -10.46 21.17 -11.71
N ILE A 139 -11.13 20.08 -11.31
CA ILE A 139 -11.13 18.83 -12.09
C ILE A 139 -11.86 19.03 -13.43
N ALA A 140 -12.95 19.80 -13.45
CA ALA A 140 -13.70 20.10 -14.67
C ALA A 140 -12.84 20.90 -15.67
N GLU A 141 -12.05 21.86 -15.19
CA GLU A 141 -11.11 22.64 -15.98
C GLU A 141 -9.96 21.78 -16.50
N GLU A 142 -9.30 21.01 -15.63
CA GLU A 142 -8.19 20.10 -15.96
C GLU A 142 -8.59 19.09 -17.05
N LEU A 143 -9.75 18.45 -16.88
CA LEU A 143 -10.25 17.42 -17.80
C LEU A 143 -11.06 17.99 -18.97
N LYS A 144 -11.26 19.31 -19.04
CA LYS A 144 -12.05 20.02 -20.07
C LYS A 144 -13.46 19.42 -20.25
N ILE A 145 -14.15 19.15 -19.15
CA ILE A 145 -15.53 18.61 -19.13
C ILE A 145 -16.41 19.41 -18.18
N SER A 146 -17.72 19.29 -18.31
CA SER A 146 -18.64 20.05 -17.44
C SER A 146 -18.57 19.58 -15.98
N ILE A 147 -18.78 20.51 -15.04
CA ILE A 147 -18.94 20.20 -13.60
C ILE A 147 -20.07 19.18 -13.37
N ASN A 148 -21.12 19.21 -14.19
CA ASN A 148 -22.22 18.23 -14.14
C ASN A 148 -21.74 16.82 -14.52
N THR A 149 -20.83 16.71 -15.49
CA THR A 149 -20.17 15.46 -15.86
C THR A 149 -19.34 14.94 -14.69
N ILE A 150 -18.58 15.79 -14.00
CA ILE A 150 -17.82 15.41 -12.78
C ILE A 150 -18.73 14.83 -11.71
N LYS A 151 -19.81 15.54 -11.37
CA LYS A 151 -20.80 15.10 -10.35
C LYS A 151 -21.43 13.75 -10.73
N LEU A 152 -21.78 13.55 -12.00
CA LEU A 152 -22.33 12.29 -12.48
C LEU A 152 -21.32 11.14 -12.35
N GLN A 153 -20.08 11.34 -12.79
CA GLN A 153 -19.02 10.33 -12.70
C GLN A 153 -18.69 9.99 -11.24
N LYS A 154 -18.61 10.98 -10.34
CA LYS A 154 -18.46 10.75 -8.89
C LYS A 154 -19.61 9.92 -8.30
N LYS A 155 -20.85 10.18 -8.72
CA LYS A 155 -22.02 9.38 -8.30
C LYS A 155 -21.91 7.92 -8.76
N ILE A 156 -21.44 7.68 -9.99
CA ILE A 156 -21.22 6.33 -10.53
C ILE A 156 -20.11 5.62 -9.76
N ALA A 157 -18.98 6.30 -9.56
CA ALA A 157 -17.84 5.81 -8.79
C ALA A 157 -18.28 5.38 -7.38
N TYR A 158 -18.97 6.27 -6.65
CA TYR A 158 -19.48 6.00 -5.31
C TYR A 158 -20.39 4.75 -5.26
N LYS A 159 -21.31 4.60 -6.24
CA LYS A 159 -22.20 3.43 -6.30
C LYS A 159 -21.43 2.12 -6.47
N ARG A 160 -20.30 2.15 -7.18
CA ARG A 160 -19.43 0.99 -7.39
C ARG A 160 -18.48 0.72 -6.23
N LEU A 161 -17.94 1.77 -5.59
CA LEU A 161 -17.04 1.64 -4.44
C LEU A 161 -17.75 1.18 -3.17
N ARG A 162 -19.02 1.58 -2.98
CA ARG A 162 -19.82 1.23 -1.79
C ARG A 162 -19.80 -0.28 -1.45
N PRO A 163 -20.13 -1.22 -2.35
CA PRO A 163 -20.09 -2.65 -2.01
C PRO A 163 -18.67 -3.18 -1.77
N LEU A 164 -17.64 -2.58 -2.37
CA LEU A 164 -16.24 -2.99 -2.23
C LEU A 164 -15.64 -2.57 -0.88
N LEU A 165 -16.17 -1.50 -0.29
CA LEU A 165 -15.66 -0.89 0.94
C LEU A 165 -16.64 -0.99 2.12
N LYS A 166 -17.70 -1.78 1.98
CA LYS A 166 -18.79 -1.91 2.96
C LYS A 166 -18.31 -2.33 4.36
N ASP A 167 -17.24 -3.11 4.42
CA ASP A 167 -16.67 -3.62 5.67
C ASP A 167 -15.64 -2.63 6.28
N TYR A 168 -15.40 -1.49 5.61
CA TYR A 168 -14.44 -0.45 5.98
C TYR A 168 -15.13 0.89 6.15
N PHE A 169 -15.83 1.07 7.28
CA PHE A 169 -16.68 2.24 7.55
C PHE A 169 -15.97 3.59 7.34
N LEU A 170 -14.72 3.73 7.82
CA LEU A 170 -13.96 4.99 7.69
C LEU A 170 -13.60 5.31 6.24
N LEU A 171 -13.23 4.30 5.43
CA LEU A 171 -12.96 4.50 4.00
C LEU A 171 -14.23 4.85 3.24
N PHE A 172 -15.35 4.23 3.62
CA PHE A 172 -16.64 4.56 3.07
C PHE A 172 -17.05 6.01 3.39
N ALA A 173 -16.83 6.47 4.63
CA ALA A 173 -17.08 7.85 5.03
C ALA A 173 -16.21 8.84 4.25
N PHE A 174 -14.90 8.58 4.13
CA PHE A 174 -13.97 9.39 3.35
C PHE A 174 -14.41 9.52 1.88
N ILE A 175 -14.80 8.43 1.22
CA ILE A 175 -15.26 8.48 -0.17
C ILE A 175 -16.64 9.14 -0.31
N ALA A 176 -17.46 9.11 0.73
CA ALA A 176 -18.72 9.85 0.76
C ALA A 176 -18.52 11.37 0.79
N GLU A 177 -17.43 11.86 1.39
CA GLU A 177 -17.06 13.28 1.35
C GLU A 177 -16.63 13.71 -0.05
N LEU A 178 -15.87 12.86 -0.76
CA LEU A 178 -15.46 13.11 -2.15
C LEU A 178 -16.62 13.24 -3.14
N LYS A 179 -17.84 12.83 -2.76
CA LYS A 179 -19.06 12.96 -3.56
C LYS A 179 -19.55 14.41 -3.68
N GLN A 180 -19.22 15.27 -2.71
CA GLN A 180 -19.64 16.68 -2.67
C GLN A 180 -18.89 17.52 -3.72
#